data_AF-A0A3M2LFM3-F1
#
_entry.id   AF-A0A3M2LFM3-F1
#
_cell.length_a   1.000
_cell.length_b   1.000
_cell.length_c   1.000
_cell.angle_alpha   90.00
_cell.angle_beta   90.00
_cell.angle_gamma   90.00
#
_symmetry.space_group_name_H-M   'P 1'
#
loop_
_entity.id
_entity.type
_entity.pdbx_description
1 polymer ?
#
loop_
_entity_poly.entity_id
_entity_poly.type
_entity_poly.pdbx_seq_one_letter_code
_entity_poly.pdbx_strand_id
1 'polypeptide(L)'
;MRTLARKRRHTWPFQLATALFLTAGTTATATAAPVPGVAPLTALHTEGTALVDGYGRTVLLHGVNNVDKTPPYLMPGDHFTVTDADAALLARHGFDTVRLGVSFEALMPTEGVLDTAYLDRVAGVVDTLAAHGIYTLLDNHQDGLSSIWGGEGFPAWSIHARPAAGESNPGFPLYYLMPSMNAGWDEIWNNTYGVVDQLGTALGALAARIAGKPGVLGIELLNEPWPGTAFASCYPIGCPGFDVKYQRTLQHLTDSIRGSNADVPVFWEPNVTWNETMPSSLGANPPITSPNIGFAPHDYCVPSQLAIYLHLPLALEAFCGVQQDKTWSNVDSFTKRTGIPTLVTEFGDGDSTVLSNTTSRADERFIGWQYWAFASGSDPFKGTIGQQLVRTYPRATAGTPDSMIYNAANGDFAYRYLPRPSAAPTEIAVSDLAYPSGYTVQVTGGQVTSPAGAPVVTVTADGTGPVTVHIQRPGSAGAQLPASGSAGSGSADSGSADSGSSGSGASGSGLFSSLSGGSSS
;
A
#
# COMPACT_ATOMS: atom_id res chain seq x y z
N MET A 1 -78.35 33.03 4.83
CA MET A 1 -77.27 33.61 4.01
C MET A 1 -77.18 32.84 2.69
N ARG A 2 -77.56 33.52 1.58
CA ARG A 2 -76.98 33.49 0.21
C ARG A 2 -76.28 32.20 -0.28
N THR A 3 -76.51 31.59 -1.45
CA THR A 3 -77.31 31.84 -2.67
C THR A 3 -77.08 30.64 -3.63
N LEU A 4 -78.07 30.27 -4.48
CA LEU A 4 -78.04 29.91 -5.94
C LEU A 4 -76.93 28.98 -6.50
N ALA A 5 -77.05 28.14 -7.54
CA ALA A 5 -78.09 27.74 -8.48
C ALA A 5 -77.56 26.59 -9.40
N ARG A 6 -78.45 25.65 -9.77
CA ARG A 6 -78.69 25.01 -11.08
C ARG A 6 -77.55 24.79 -12.15
N LYS A 7 -77.44 23.50 -12.54
CA LYS A 7 -77.71 22.87 -13.88
C LYS A 7 -76.65 22.80 -15.01
N ARG A 8 -76.60 21.56 -15.58
CA ARG A 8 -76.37 21.05 -16.98
C ARG A 8 -75.02 20.35 -17.21
N ARG A 9 -75.00 19.01 -17.37
CA ARG A 9 -75.06 18.21 -18.63
C ARG A 9 -74.03 18.64 -19.68
N HIS A 10 -73.12 17.74 -20.07
CA HIS A 10 -72.93 17.33 -21.47
C HIS A 10 -71.99 16.12 -21.61
N THR A 11 -72.26 15.40 -22.70
CA THR A 11 -71.74 14.14 -23.25
C THR A 11 -70.30 14.21 -23.77
N TRP A 12 -69.67 13.03 -23.90
CA TRP A 12 -68.40 12.76 -24.60
C TRP A 12 -68.33 13.35 -26.03
N PRO A 13 -67.12 13.64 -26.55
CA PRO A 13 -66.57 12.73 -27.56
C PRO A 13 -65.03 12.51 -27.50
N PHE A 14 -64.62 11.35 -28.02
CA PHE A 14 -63.35 10.98 -28.65
C PHE A 14 -62.14 11.93 -28.51
N GLN A 15 -61.06 11.43 -27.89
CA GLN A 15 -59.70 11.86 -28.21
C GLN A 15 -58.79 10.64 -28.45
N LEU A 16 -58.00 10.75 -29.52
CA LEU A 16 -57.11 9.78 -30.11
C LEU A 16 -56.16 9.15 -29.07
N ALA A 17 -55.96 7.84 -29.18
CA ALA A 17 -54.83 7.15 -28.59
C ALA A 17 -53.54 7.56 -29.30
N THR A 18 -52.79 8.48 -28.69
CA THR A 18 -51.41 8.75 -29.08
C THR A 18 -50.54 7.69 -28.42
N ALA A 19 -50.05 6.72 -29.20
CA ALA A 19 -49.05 5.77 -28.74
C ALA A 19 -47.75 6.53 -28.44
N LEU A 20 -47.48 6.80 -27.17
CA LEU A 20 -46.20 7.29 -26.71
C LEU A 20 -45.23 6.11 -26.71
N PHE A 21 -44.39 6.02 -27.74
CA PHE A 21 -43.23 5.13 -27.71
C PHE A 21 -42.30 5.63 -26.59
N LEU A 22 -42.31 4.95 -25.44
CA LEU A 22 -41.21 5.06 -24.48
C LEU A 22 -39.97 4.44 -25.13
N THR A 23 -39.14 5.28 -25.74
CA THR A 23 -37.75 4.92 -25.99
C THR A 23 -37.07 4.78 -24.63
N ALA A 24 -36.79 3.55 -24.22
CA ALA A 24 -35.90 3.25 -23.11
C ALA A 24 -34.54 3.90 -23.45
N GLY A 25 -34.24 5.03 -22.82
CA GLY A 25 -32.92 5.63 -22.88
C GLY A 25 -31.96 4.73 -22.16
N THR A 26 -31.20 3.92 -22.91
CA THR A 26 -29.99 3.30 -22.42
C THR A 26 -29.04 4.42 -22.00
N THR A 27 -28.86 4.61 -20.69
CA THR A 27 -27.73 5.37 -20.16
C THR A 27 -26.47 4.60 -20.55
N ALA A 28 -25.89 4.95 -21.69
CA ALA A 28 -24.55 4.52 -22.01
C ALA A 28 -23.63 5.14 -20.96
N THR A 29 -23.12 4.32 -20.05
CA THR A 29 -21.94 4.65 -19.25
C THR A 29 -20.87 5.06 -20.24
N ALA A 30 -20.49 6.34 -20.23
CA ALA A 30 -19.37 6.82 -21.03
C ALA A 30 -18.12 6.13 -20.48
N THR A 31 -17.72 5.03 -21.11
CA THR A 31 -16.40 4.45 -20.90
C THR A 31 -15.38 5.52 -21.26
N ALA A 32 -14.54 5.91 -20.30
CA ALA A 32 -13.42 6.80 -20.55
C ALA A 32 -12.64 6.28 -21.77
N ALA A 33 -12.40 7.13 -22.76
CA ALA A 33 -11.64 6.73 -23.93
C ALA A 33 -10.22 6.35 -23.48
N PRO A 34 -9.64 5.24 -23.97
CA PRO A 34 -8.26 4.87 -23.64
C PRO A 34 -7.33 6.04 -23.94
N VAL A 35 -6.43 6.38 -23.00
CA VAL A 35 -5.37 7.35 -23.27
C VAL A 35 -4.52 6.78 -24.43
N PRO A 36 -4.43 7.46 -25.58
CA PRO A 36 -3.72 6.93 -26.73
C PRO A 36 -2.26 6.61 -26.37
N GLY A 37 -1.86 5.34 -26.53
CA GLY A 37 -0.49 4.89 -26.31
C GLY A 37 -0.17 4.33 -24.92
N VAL A 38 -1.13 4.28 -23.98
CA VAL A 38 -1.00 3.59 -22.69
C VAL A 38 -1.52 2.17 -22.83
N ALA A 39 -0.76 1.18 -22.37
CA ALA A 39 -1.18 -0.22 -22.44
C ALA A 39 -2.33 -0.51 -21.45
N PRO A 40 -3.38 -1.26 -21.86
CA PRO A 40 -4.42 -1.71 -20.93
C PRO A 40 -3.84 -2.52 -19.77
N LEU A 41 -4.46 -2.44 -18.59
CA LEU A 41 -4.05 -3.25 -17.43
C LEU A 41 -4.11 -4.75 -17.75
N THR A 42 -3.22 -5.48 -17.12
CA THR A 42 -3.12 -6.94 -17.15
C THR A 42 -2.88 -7.42 -15.73
N ALA A 43 -3.28 -8.66 -15.41
CA ALA A 43 -2.95 -9.23 -14.11
C ALA A 43 -1.42 -9.17 -13.84
N LEU A 44 -1.07 -8.84 -12.60
CA LEU A 44 0.31 -8.80 -12.15
C LEU A 44 0.70 -10.16 -11.55
N HIS A 45 1.98 -10.50 -11.67
CA HIS A 45 2.58 -11.66 -11.02
C HIS A 45 3.95 -11.29 -10.45
N THR A 46 4.52 -12.15 -9.63
CA THR A 46 5.82 -11.92 -9.00
C THR A 46 6.93 -12.62 -9.77
N GLU A 47 8.04 -11.94 -10.05
CA GLU A 47 9.27 -12.52 -10.58
C GLU A 47 10.46 -12.02 -9.75
N GLY A 48 10.99 -12.88 -8.87
CA GLY A 48 11.96 -12.44 -7.86
C GLY A 48 11.37 -11.29 -7.04
N THR A 49 12.11 -10.20 -6.90
CA THR A 49 11.67 -9.02 -6.13
C THR A 49 10.80 -8.04 -6.93
N ALA A 50 10.38 -8.40 -8.14
CA ALA A 50 9.59 -7.52 -9.02
C ALA A 50 8.13 -7.96 -9.11
N LEU A 51 7.23 -6.98 -9.25
CA LEU A 51 5.91 -7.16 -9.82
C LEU A 51 6.00 -6.98 -11.33
N VAL A 52 5.41 -7.91 -12.10
CA VAL A 52 5.52 -7.96 -13.55
C VAL A 52 4.14 -8.03 -14.19
N ASP A 53 3.91 -7.21 -15.22
CA ASP A 53 2.67 -7.21 -15.98
C ASP A 53 2.64 -8.25 -17.11
N GLY A 54 1.48 -8.41 -17.74
CA GLY A 54 1.26 -9.36 -18.84
C GLY A 54 2.00 -9.01 -20.14
N TYR A 55 2.67 -7.86 -20.21
CA TYR A 55 3.55 -7.49 -21.32
C TYR A 55 5.02 -7.81 -21.03
N GLY A 56 5.35 -8.24 -19.81
CA GLY A 56 6.70 -8.53 -19.36
C GLY A 56 7.44 -7.32 -18.78
N ARG A 57 6.72 -6.26 -18.39
CA ARG A 57 7.31 -5.04 -17.80
C ARG A 57 7.33 -5.12 -16.29
N THR A 58 8.40 -4.60 -15.68
CA THR A 58 8.48 -4.42 -14.22
C THR A 58 7.65 -3.20 -13.82
N VAL A 59 6.73 -3.36 -12.88
CA VAL A 59 5.76 -2.34 -12.46
C VAL A 59 6.18 -1.70 -11.14
N LEU A 60 6.12 -0.37 -11.06
CA LEU A 60 6.27 0.40 -9.83
C LEU A 60 4.92 1.03 -9.51
N LEU A 61 4.41 0.78 -8.31
CA LEU A 61 3.05 1.18 -7.92
C LEU A 61 3.09 2.34 -6.93
N HIS A 62 2.45 3.45 -7.26
CA HIS A 62 2.28 4.59 -6.34
C HIS A 62 0.80 4.92 -6.20
N GLY A 63 0.34 5.07 -4.96
CA GLY A 63 -1.08 5.25 -4.74
C GLY A 63 -1.49 5.61 -3.32
N VAL A 64 -2.73 5.26 -3.00
CA VAL A 64 -3.42 5.70 -1.78
C VAL A 64 -4.27 4.58 -1.18
N ASN A 65 -4.59 4.73 0.10
CA ASN A 65 -5.58 3.94 0.81
C ASN A 65 -6.97 4.58 0.71
N ASN A 66 -8.01 3.77 0.52
CA ASN A 66 -9.42 4.14 0.70
C ASN A 66 -10.14 3.01 1.44
N VAL A 67 -10.43 3.19 2.73
CA VAL A 67 -10.85 2.11 3.64
C VAL A 67 -12.09 2.50 4.42
N ASP A 68 -13.24 1.91 4.07
CA ASP A 68 -14.51 2.17 4.75
C ASP A 68 -14.64 1.30 6.00
N LYS A 69 -14.47 1.94 7.15
CA LYS A 69 -14.43 1.28 8.47
C LYS A 69 -15.78 1.12 9.13
N THR A 70 -16.87 1.62 8.53
CA THR A 70 -18.17 1.70 9.20
C THR A 70 -19.34 1.22 8.33
N PRO A 71 -20.25 0.40 8.85
CA PRO A 71 -21.44 -0.01 8.10
C PRO A 71 -22.44 1.15 7.95
N PRO A 72 -23.22 1.19 6.86
CA PRO A 72 -23.21 0.27 5.72
C PRO A 72 -22.02 0.51 4.77
N TYR A 73 -21.33 -0.57 4.38
CA TYR A 73 -20.05 -0.48 3.66
C TYR A 73 -20.18 -0.23 2.16
N LEU A 74 -19.30 0.62 1.63
CA LEU A 74 -19.12 0.95 0.21
C LEU A 74 -20.41 1.40 -0.47
N MET A 75 -21.14 2.33 0.14
CA MET A 75 -22.46 2.73 -0.34
C MET A 75 -22.35 3.85 -1.37
N PRO A 76 -23.10 3.80 -2.50
CA PRO A 76 -23.09 4.88 -3.46
C PRO A 76 -23.48 6.22 -2.83
N GLY A 77 -22.60 7.23 -2.95
CA GLY A 77 -22.84 8.59 -2.45
C GLY A 77 -22.62 8.78 -0.95
N ASP A 78 -21.94 7.85 -0.29
CA ASP A 78 -21.50 7.97 1.12
C ASP A 78 -20.37 9.00 1.35
N HIS A 79 -19.89 9.65 0.27
CA HIS A 79 -18.73 10.55 0.28
C HIS A 79 -17.43 9.87 0.74
N PHE A 80 -17.38 8.55 0.67
CA PHE A 80 -16.23 7.75 1.07
C PHE A 80 -15.78 6.81 -0.06
N THR A 81 -16.72 6.06 -0.63
CA THR A 81 -16.53 5.15 -1.76
C THR A 81 -16.00 5.91 -2.96
N VAL A 82 -14.88 5.43 -3.52
CA VAL A 82 -14.28 5.97 -4.75
C VAL A 82 -15.33 6.09 -5.87
N THR A 83 -15.48 7.29 -6.42
CA THR A 83 -16.28 7.55 -7.61
C THR A 83 -15.41 7.56 -8.88
N ASP A 84 -16.06 7.57 -10.05
CA ASP A 84 -15.37 7.77 -11.33
C ASP A 84 -14.56 9.08 -11.36
N ALA A 85 -15.07 10.15 -10.73
CA ALA A 85 -14.37 11.44 -10.63
C ALA A 85 -13.13 11.36 -9.74
N ASP A 86 -13.18 10.57 -8.67
CA ASP A 86 -12.03 10.32 -7.79
C ASP A 86 -10.98 9.47 -8.51
N ALA A 87 -11.38 8.42 -9.23
CA ALA A 87 -10.48 7.60 -10.03
C ALA A 87 -9.79 8.43 -11.13
N ALA A 88 -10.53 9.31 -11.81
CA ALA A 88 -9.97 10.25 -12.79
C ALA A 88 -9.01 11.29 -12.15
N LEU A 89 -9.31 11.73 -10.92
CA LEU A 89 -8.43 12.59 -10.12
C LEU A 89 -7.11 11.89 -9.78
N LEU A 90 -7.17 10.66 -9.26
CA LEU A 90 -5.99 9.87 -8.93
C LEU A 90 -5.13 9.60 -10.17
N ALA A 91 -5.76 9.18 -11.27
CA ALA A 91 -5.07 8.92 -12.53
C ALA A 91 -4.43 10.19 -13.12
N ARG A 92 -5.06 11.36 -12.98
CA ARG A 92 -4.48 12.64 -13.41
C ARG A 92 -3.20 12.98 -12.65
N HIS A 93 -3.16 12.68 -11.35
CA HIS A 93 -1.95 12.81 -10.53
C HIS A 93 -0.93 11.69 -10.76
N GLY A 94 -1.22 10.78 -11.70
CA GLY A 94 -0.33 9.69 -12.07
C GLY A 94 -0.34 8.51 -11.10
N PHE A 95 -1.20 8.49 -10.08
CA PHE A 95 -1.36 7.31 -9.21
C PHE A 95 -1.90 6.13 -10.00
N ASP A 96 -1.44 4.94 -9.65
CA ASP A 96 -1.79 3.70 -10.36
C ASP A 96 -2.09 2.51 -9.45
N THR A 97 -2.20 2.75 -8.15
CA THR A 97 -2.79 1.79 -7.23
C THR A 97 -3.71 2.43 -6.20
N VAL A 98 -4.72 1.69 -5.77
CA VAL A 98 -5.52 1.98 -4.58
C VAL A 98 -5.54 0.73 -3.71
N ARG A 99 -5.23 0.88 -2.42
CA ARG A 99 -5.51 -0.11 -1.38
C ARG A 99 -6.93 0.12 -0.89
N LEU A 100 -7.84 -0.73 -1.35
CA LEU A 100 -9.26 -0.65 -1.05
C LEU A 100 -9.57 -1.55 0.15
N GLY A 101 -10.02 -0.92 1.23
CA GLY A 101 -10.42 -1.62 2.43
C GLY A 101 -11.63 -2.52 2.19
N VAL A 102 -11.46 -3.78 2.55
CA VAL A 102 -12.52 -4.74 2.82
C VAL A 102 -12.38 -5.22 4.25
N SER A 103 -13.40 -5.86 4.82
CA SER A 103 -13.26 -6.42 6.17
C SER A 103 -14.01 -7.73 6.28
N PHE A 104 -13.58 -8.58 7.21
CA PHE A 104 -14.29 -9.82 7.50
C PHE A 104 -15.73 -9.55 7.93
N GLU A 105 -15.96 -8.48 8.70
CA GLU A 105 -17.30 -8.06 9.11
C GLU A 105 -18.18 -7.65 7.92
N ALA A 106 -17.63 -6.97 6.92
CA ALA A 106 -18.36 -6.62 5.71
C ALA A 106 -18.62 -7.84 4.81
N LEU A 107 -17.65 -8.76 4.70
CA LEU A 107 -17.76 -9.97 3.87
C LEU A 107 -18.75 -10.98 4.44
N MET A 108 -18.76 -11.17 5.76
CA MET A 108 -19.57 -12.16 6.46
C MET A 108 -20.16 -11.56 7.75
N PRO A 109 -21.15 -10.65 7.64
CA PRO A 109 -21.71 -9.93 8.78
C PRO A 109 -22.51 -10.83 9.74
N THR A 110 -22.95 -11.99 9.27
CA THR A 110 -23.60 -13.04 10.08
C THR A 110 -22.85 -14.35 9.88
N GLU A 111 -22.68 -15.11 10.95
CA GLU A 111 -21.93 -16.38 10.96
C GLU A 111 -22.34 -17.28 9.78
N GLY A 112 -21.37 -17.60 8.92
CA GLY A 112 -21.55 -18.46 7.75
C GLY A 112 -22.38 -17.87 6.60
N VAL A 113 -22.81 -16.61 6.68
CA VAL A 113 -23.61 -15.94 5.65
C VAL A 113 -22.82 -14.81 5.00
N LEU A 114 -22.38 -15.04 3.76
CA LEU A 114 -21.68 -14.06 2.95
C LEU A 114 -22.63 -12.95 2.47
N ASP A 115 -22.18 -11.69 2.54
CA ASP A 115 -22.88 -10.57 1.90
C ASP A 115 -22.45 -10.47 0.43
N THR A 116 -23.20 -11.14 -0.45
CA THR A 116 -22.95 -11.10 -1.89
C THR A 116 -23.18 -9.71 -2.49
N ALA A 117 -24.05 -8.89 -1.90
CA ALA A 117 -24.27 -7.54 -2.37
C ALA A 117 -23.08 -6.63 -2.04
N TYR A 118 -22.42 -6.84 -0.91
CA TYR A 118 -21.15 -6.18 -0.60
C TYR A 118 -20.03 -6.60 -1.56
N LEU A 119 -19.90 -7.90 -1.84
CA LEU A 119 -18.97 -8.41 -2.85
C LEU A 119 -19.20 -7.77 -4.24
N ASP A 120 -20.45 -7.54 -4.63
CA ASP A 120 -20.79 -6.82 -5.86
C ASP A 120 -20.34 -5.35 -5.85
N ARG A 121 -20.46 -4.65 -4.70
CA ARG A 121 -19.99 -3.27 -4.55
C ARG A 121 -18.46 -3.19 -4.64
N VAL A 122 -17.74 -4.08 -3.97
CA VAL A 122 -16.27 -4.19 -4.07
C VAL A 122 -15.85 -4.36 -5.53
N ALA A 123 -16.45 -5.32 -6.25
CA ALA A 123 -16.15 -5.55 -7.66
C ALA A 123 -16.44 -4.33 -8.56
N GLY A 124 -17.49 -3.55 -8.25
CA GLY A 124 -17.81 -2.31 -8.96
C GLY A 124 -16.77 -1.21 -8.76
N VAL A 125 -16.22 -1.07 -7.55
CA VAL A 125 -15.12 -0.13 -7.26
C VAL A 125 -13.85 -0.55 -8.01
N VAL A 126 -13.51 -1.85 -8.00
CA VAL A 126 -12.38 -2.40 -8.78
C VAL A 126 -12.53 -2.09 -10.27
N ASP A 127 -13.72 -2.27 -10.84
CA ASP A 127 -13.97 -1.98 -12.26
C ASP A 127 -13.86 -0.47 -12.56
N THR A 128 -14.30 0.38 -11.64
CA THR A 128 -14.18 1.84 -11.74
C THR A 128 -12.70 2.26 -11.77
N LEU A 129 -11.90 1.77 -10.83
CA LEU A 129 -10.46 2.05 -10.77
C LEU A 129 -9.71 1.53 -12.01
N ALA A 130 -10.01 0.29 -12.44
CA ALA A 130 -9.37 -0.33 -13.59
C ALA A 130 -9.64 0.43 -14.89
N ALA A 131 -10.82 1.05 -15.05
CA ALA A 131 -11.15 1.89 -16.20
C ALA A 131 -10.24 3.12 -16.35
N HIS A 132 -9.60 3.55 -15.26
CA HIS A 132 -8.63 4.66 -15.22
C HIS A 132 -7.17 4.18 -15.12
N GLY A 133 -6.92 2.87 -15.32
CA GLY A 133 -5.58 2.30 -15.28
C GLY A 133 -4.99 2.23 -13.87
N ILE A 134 -5.84 2.06 -12.85
CA ILE A 134 -5.45 1.94 -11.44
C ILE A 134 -5.67 0.50 -10.97
N TYR A 135 -4.63 -0.13 -10.43
CA TYR A 135 -4.70 -1.43 -9.79
C TYR A 135 -5.31 -1.36 -8.39
N THR A 136 -6.08 -2.37 -7.99
CA THR A 136 -6.69 -2.44 -6.65
C THR A 136 -6.06 -3.55 -5.82
N LEU A 137 -5.44 -3.21 -4.69
CA LEU A 137 -5.13 -4.16 -3.61
C LEU A 137 -6.35 -4.25 -2.69
N LEU A 138 -6.87 -5.45 -2.48
CA LEU A 138 -7.99 -5.67 -1.56
C LEU A 138 -7.43 -5.98 -0.18
N ASP A 139 -7.56 -5.02 0.71
CA ASP A 139 -7.01 -5.06 2.05
C ASP A 139 -8.05 -5.56 3.05
N ASN A 140 -7.83 -6.75 3.63
CA ASN A 140 -8.65 -7.23 4.74
C ASN A 140 -8.31 -6.45 6.03
N HIS A 141 -8.95 -5.30 6.16
CA HIS A 141 -8.68 -4.31 7.18
C HIS A 141 -9.24 -4.72 8.55
N GLN A 142 -8.50 -4.34 9.58
CA GLN A 142 -8.93 -4.35 10.97
C GLN A 142 -8.18 -3.27 11.74
N ASP A 143 -8.83 -2.75 12.76
CA ASP A 143 -8.24 -1.87 13.76
C ASP A 143 -8.81 -2.27 15.11
N GLY A 144 -7.97 -2.67 16.06
CA GLY A 144 -8.45 -3.02 17.39
C GLY A 144 -9.37 -4.24 17.38
N LEU A 145 -9.11 -5.17 16.45
CA LEU A 145 -9.75 -6.45 16.26
C LEU A 145 -11.22 -6.40 15.82
N SER A 146 -12.08 -5.68 16.53
CA SER A 146 -13.53 -5.73 16.34
C SER A 146 -14.24 -4.53 16.97
N SER A 147 -15.46 -4.26 16.50
CA SER A 147 -16.40 -3.30 17.11
C SER A 147 -16.70 -3.57 18.59
N ILE A 148 -16.41 -4.78 19.11
CA ILE A 148 -16.44 -5.13 20.54
C ILE A 148 -15.60 -4.15 21.38
N TRP A 149 -14.46 -3.68 20.87
CA TRP A 149 -13.56 -2.74 21.54
C TRP A 149 -13.63 -1.32 20.95
N GLY A 150 -14.65 -1.03 20.14
CA GLY A 150 -14.76 0.24 19.41
C GLY A 150 -13.81 0.36 18.21
N GLY A 151 -13.21 -0.76 17.81
CA GLY A 151 -12.47 -0.91 16.56
C GLY A 151 -13.35 -1.43 15.42
N GLU A 152 -12.75 -2.13 14.47
CA GLU A 152 -13.41 -2.73 13.30
C GLU A 152 -12.62 -3.93 12.74
N GLY A 153 -13.15 -4.59 11.72
CA GLY A 153 -12.47 -5.70 11.03
C GLY A 153 -13.17 -7.04 11.23
N PHE A 154 -12.98 -7.69 12.39
CA PHE A 154 -13.63 -8.98 12.69
C PHE A 154 -15.07 -8.78 13.17
N PRO A 155 -16.04 -9.54 12.63
CA PRO A 155 -17.42 -9.43 13.08
C PRO A 155 -17.55 -9.92 14.51
N ALA A 156 -18.37 -9.23 15.31
CA ALA A 156 -18.53 -9.52 16.74
C ALA A 156 -19.00 -10.96 17.05
N TRP A 157 -19.64 -11.65 16.10
CA TRP A 157 -20.04 -13.05 16.24
C TRP A 157 -18.83 -14.01 16.23
N SER A 158 -17.72 -13.63 15.60
CA SER A 158 -16.54 -14.50 15.40
C SER A 158 -15.58 -14.49 16.58
N ILE A 159 -15.68 -13.51 17.48
CA ILE A 159 -14.82 -13.34 18.64
C ILE A 159 -15.64 -13.56 19.91
N HIS A 160 -15.12 -14.32 20.87
CA HIS A 160 -15.78 -14.61 22.14
C HIS A 160 -15.28 -13.75 23.31
N ALA A 161 -14.00 -13.35 23.29
CA ALA A 161 -13.45 -12.44 24.27
C ALA A 161 -14.25 -11.12 24.35
N ARG A 162 -14.46 -10.61 25.57
CA ARG A 162 -15.19 -9.36 25.83
C ARG A 162 -14.45 -8.54 26.88
N PRO A 163 -14.51 -7.19 26.81
CA PRO A 163 -14.05 -6.33 27.88
C PRO A 163 -14.69 -6.71 29.22
N ALA A 164 -13.88 -6.83 30.27
CA ALA A 164 -14.39 -7.02 31.61
C ALA A 164 -15.10 -5.74 32.10
N ALA A 165 -16.05 -5.89 33.03
CA ALA A 165 -16.68 -4.74 33.66
C ALA A 165 -15.62 -3.87 34.36
N GLY A 166 -15.53 -2.60 33.97
CA GLY A 166 -14.54 -1.66 34.52
C GLY A 166 -13.15 -1.72 33.89
N GLU A 167 -12.93 -2.55 32.86
CA GLU A 167 -11.70 -2.52 32.06
C GLU A 167 -11.65 -1.20 31.27
N SER A 168 -10.55 -0.45 31.43
CA SER A 168 -10.36 0.82 30.73
C SER A 168 -10.10 0.56 29.25
N ASN A 169 -10.87 1.18 28.38
CA ASN A 169 -10.62 1.21 26.94
C ASN A 169 -10.07 2.60 26.55
N PRO A 170 -8.77 2.72 26.26
CA PRO A 170 -8.17 3.99 25.86
C PRO A 170 -8.42 4.35 24.38
N GLY A 171 -9.06 3.48 23.60
CA GLY A 171 -9.24 3.64 22.16
C GLY A 171 -7.95 3.42 21.37
N PHE A 172 -8.01 3.69 20.06
CA PHE A 172 -6.86 3.59 19.18
C PHE A 172 -5.74 4.60 19.57
N PRO A 173 -4.46 4.23 19.50
CA PRO A 173 -3.94 2.88 19.24
C PRO A 173 -3.78 2.03 20.51
N LEU A 174 -3.96 2.62 21.71
CA LEU A 174 -3.58 1.98 22.97
C LEU A 174 -4.48 0.80 23.40
N TYR A 175 -5.63 0.61 22.76
CA TYR A 175 -6.51 -0.52 23.03
C TYR A 175 -5.88 -1.90 22.74
N TYR A 176 -4.79 -1.97 21.96
CA TYR A 176 -4.01 -3.19 21.71
C TYR A 176 -3.36 -3.70 23.00
N LEU A 177 -3.25 -2.86 24.03
CA LEU A 177 -2.74 -3.23 25.35
C LEU A 177 -3.83 -3.75 26.30
N MET A 178 -5.11 -3.73 25.90
CA MET A 178 -6.20 -4.24 26.74
C MET A 178 -6.10 -5.75 26.92
N PRO A 179 -6.15 -6.29 28.16
CA PRO A 179 -6.11 -7.73 28.40
C PRO A 179 -7.21 -8.51 27.65
N SER A 180 -8.44 -7.98 27.60
CA SER A 180 -9.53 -8.63 26.87
C SER A 180 -9.30 -8.69 25.36
N MET A 181 -8.74 -7.63 24.77
CA MET A 181 -8.42 -7.60 23.33
C MET A 181 -7.30 -8.61 23.01
N ASN A 182 -6.29 -8.70 23.87
CA ASN A 182 -5.21 -9.69 23.70
C ASN A 182 -5.74 -11.13 23.75
N ALA A 183 -6.73 -11.41 24.60
CA ALA A 183 -7.41 -12.70 24.59
C ALA A 183 -8.17 -12.96 23.28
N GLY A 184 -8.78 -11.93 22.67
CA GLY A 184 -9.42 -12.04 21.35
C GLY A 184 -8.43 -12.38 20.24
N TRP A 185 -7.25 -11.75 20.22
CA TRP A 185 -6.17 -12.10 19.30
C TRP A 185 -5.67 -13.54 19.50
N ASP A 186 -5.58 -13.99 20.76
CA ASP A 186 -5.22 -15.38 21.06
C ASP A 186 -6.24 -16.37 20.48
N GLU A 187 -7.54 -16.03 20.45
CA GLU A 187 -8.58 -16.86 19.82
C GLU A 187 -8.34 -17.04 18.31
N ILE A 188 -7.91 -15.99 17.61
CA ILE A 188 -7.54 -16.06 16.19
C ILE A 188 -6.32 -16.96 16.01
N TRP A 189 -5.23 -16.66 16.72
CA TRP A 189 -3.97 -17.37 16.49
C TRP A 189 -4.05 -18.85 16.88
N ASN A 190 -4.86 -19.19 17.89
CA ASN A 190 -5.12 -20.59 18.25
C ASN A 190 -6.22 -21.23 17.40
N ASN A 191 -6.89 -20.45 16.54
CA ASN A 191 -8.10 -20.83 15.83
C ASN A 191 -9.15 -21.48 16.75
N THR A 192 -9.32 -20.94 17.98
CA THR A 192 -10.08 -21.57 19.07
C THR A 192 -11.51 -21.90 18.68
N TYR A 193 -12.12 -21.03 17.88
CA TYR A 193 -13.52 -21.13 17.45
C TYR A 193 -13.67 -21.24 15.92
N GLY A 194 -12.60 -21.62 15.20
CA GLY A 194 -12.64 -21.71 13.74
C GLY A 194 -12.64 -20.35 13.03
N VAL A 195 -12.20 -19.28 13.70
CA VAL A 195 -12.19 -17.91 13.17
C VAL A 195 -11.38 -17.80 11.88
N VAL A 196 -10.21 -18.46 11.83
CA VAL A 196 -9.34 -18.47 10.66
C VAL A 196 -9.99 -19.22 9.49
N ASP A 197 -10.72 -20.31 9.77
CA ASP A 197 -11.42 -21.08 8.73
C ASP A 197 -12.57 -20.27 8.11
N GLN A 198 -13.32 -19.53 8.94
CA GLN A 198 -14.40 -18.65 8.49
C GLN A 198 -13.87 -17.44 7.73
N LEU A 199 -12.76 -16.86 8.17
CA LEU A 199 -12.06 -15.81 7.43
C LEU A 199 -11.55 -16.34 6.08
N GLY A 200 -10.98 -17.55 6.05
CA GLY A 200 -10.57 -18.21 4.81
C GLY A 200 -11.73 -18.41 3.83
N THR A 201 -12.93 -18.74 4.34
CA THR A 201 -14.16 -18.83 3.54
C THR A 201 -14.56 -17.47 2.97
N ALA A 202 -14.53 -16.40 3.78
CA ALA A 202 -14.84 -15.04 3.36
C ALA A 202 -13.87 -14.52 2.28
N LEU A 203 -12.56 -14.66 2.51
CA LEU A 203 -11.54 -14.26 1.55
C LEU A 203 -11.56 -15.13 0.28
N GLY A 204 -11.89 -16.42 0.40
CA GLY A 204 -12.11 -17.30 -0.75
C GLY A 204 -13.29 -16.85 -1.61
N ALA A 205 -14.38 -16.37 -1.01
CA ALA A 205 -15.51 -15.80 -1.74
C ALA A 205 -15.16 -14.49 -2.44
N LEU A 206 -14.40 -13.61 -1.76
CA LEU A 206 -13.85 -12.40 -2.37
C LEU A 206 -12.98 -12.74 -3.59
N ALA A 207 -12.04 -13.67 -3.43
CA ALA A 207 -11.14 -14.12 -4.48
C ALA A 207 -11.88 -14.69 -5.70
N ALA A 208 -12.96 -15.46 -5.48
CA ALA A 208 -13.82 -15.94 -6.55
C ALA A 208 -14.54 -14.79 -7.27
N ARG A 209 -15.04 -13.80 -6.53
CA ARG A 209 -15.78 -12.66 -7.10
C ARG A 209 -14.93 -11.79 -8.02
N ILE A 210 -13.63 -11.67 -7.72
CA ILE A 210 -12.69 -10.82 -8.46
C ILE A 210 -11.86 -11.58 -9.50
N ALA A 211 -12.04 -12.89 -9.63
CA ALA A 211 -11.29 -13.72 -10.57
C ALA A 211 -11.45 -13.22 -12.01
N GLY A 212 -10.33 -13.16 -12.74
CA GLY A 212 -10.28 -12.69 -14.13
C GLY A 212 -10.34 -11.18 -14.33
N LYS A 213 -10.40 -10.37 -13.25
CA LYS A 213 -10.31 -8.91 -13.36
C LYS A 213 -8.84 -8.46 -13.44
N PRO A 214 -8.38 -7.90 -14.58
CA PRO A 214 -6.97 -7.53 -14.75
C PRO A 214 -6.51 -6.36 -13.87
N GLY A 215 -7.44 -5.55 -13.38
CA GLY A 215 -7.15 -4.44 -12.46
C GLY A 215 -6.98 -4.86 -11.00
N VAL A 216 -7.05 -6.16 -10.66
CA VAL A 216 -6.78 -6.63 -9.30
C VAL A 216 -5.28 -6.83 -9.13
N LEU A 217 -4.69 -6.11 -8.19
CA LEU A 217 -3.30 -6.30 -7.77
C LEU A 217 -3.15 -7.57 -6.93
N GLY A 218 -4.07 -7.79 -6.00
CA GLY A 218 -4.03 -8.93 -5.09
C GLY A 218 -4.99 -8.79 -3.91
N ILE A 219 -4.86 -9.71 -2.97
CA ILE A 219 -5.54 -9.67 -1.66
C ILE A 219 -4.47 -9.62 -0.57
N GLU A 220 -4.56 -8.65 0.31
CA GLU A 220 -3.78 -8.58 1.53
C GLU A 220 -4.54 -9.25 2.68
N LEU A 221 -3.86 -10.16 3.37
CA LEU A 221 -4.55 -11.14 4.21
C LEU A 221 -5.13 -10.56 5.49
N LEU A 222 -4.43 -9.61 6.11
CA LEU A 222 -4.85 -9.01 7.36
C LEU A 222 -4.01 -7.76 7.66
N ASN A 223 -4.70 -6.63 7.84
CA ASN A 223 -4.08 -5.38 8.29
C ASN A 223 -3.54 -5.49 9.72
N GLU A 224 -2.30 -5.05 9.93
CA GLU A 224 -1.68 -4.84 11.23
C GLU A 224 -1.89 -5.98 12.26
N PRO A 225 -1.45 -7.22 11.96
CA PRO A 225 -1.74 -8.37 12.81
C PRO A 225 -1.00 -8.30 14.16
N TRP A 226 -1.76 -8.15 15.25
CA TRP A 226 -1.23 -8.05 16.60
C TRP A 226 -0.97 -9.43 17.24
N PRO A 227 0.18 -9.66 17.91
CA PRO A 227 0.50 -10.98 18.48
C PRO A 227 -0.39 -11.49 19.62
N GLY A 228 -1.33 -10.68 20.11
CA GLY A 228 -2.13 -10.99 21.30
C GLY A 228 -1.26 -11.05 22.54
N THR A 229 -1.56 -11.95 23.48
CA THR A 229 -0.83 -12.05 24.77
C THR A 229 0.67 -12.29 24.58
N ALA A 230 1.10 -12.80 23.42
CA ALA A 230 2.50 -13.02 23.09
C ALA A 230 3.30 -11.73 22.77
N PHE A 231 2.67 -10.56 22.64
CA PHE A 231 3.33 -9.33 22.12
C PHE A 231 4.61 -8.96 22.86
N ALA A 232 4.66 -9.12 24.19
CA ALA A 232 5.83 -8.78 24.98
C ALA A 232 7.06 -9.62 24.60
N SER A 233 6.86 -10.83 24.07
CA SER A 233 7.95 -11.69 23.59
C SER A 233 8.62 -11.17 22.32
N CYS A 234 8.00 -10.22 21.61
CA CYS A 234 8.53 -9.61 20.41
C CYS A 234 9.58 -8.54 20.70
N TYR A 235 9.70 -8.10 21.95
CA TYR A 235 10.62 -7.04 22.34
C TYR A 235 11.86 -7.59 23.05
N PRO A 236 13.07 -7.05 22.77
CA PRO A 236 13.36 -5.94 21.83
C PRO A 236 13.87 -6.41 20.45
N ILE A 237 13.78 -7.70 20.12
CA ILE A 237 14.51 -8.30 18.98
C ILE A 237 13.64 -9.16 18.04
N GLY A 238 12.31 -8.99 18.09
CA GLY A 238 11.35 -9.82 17.37
C GLY A 238 10.98 -11.10 18.13
N CYS A 239 9.94 -11.78 17.66
CA CYS A 239 9.37 -12.99 18.27
C CYS A 239 9.29 -14.14 17.27
N PRO A 240 10.42 -14.81 16.93
CA PRO A 240 10.44 -15.88 15.93
C PRO A 240 9.43 -17.01 16.21
N GLY A 241 9.20 -17.34 17.49
CA GLY A 241 8.22 -18.36 17.89
C GLY A 241 6.77 -17.98 17.55
N PHE A 242 6.42 -16.70 17.68
CA PHE A 242 5.12 -16.20 17.23
C PHE A 242 5.05 -16.15 15.70
N ASP A 243 6.09 -15.66 15.03
CA ASP A 243 6.11 -15.56 13.56
C ASP A 243 5.96 -16.93 12.87
N VAL A 244 6.48 -18.03 13.45
CA VAL A 244 6.20 -19.38 12.92
C VAL A 244 4.70 -19.70 12.98
N LYS A 245 4.03 -19.33 14.07
CA LYS A 245 2.59 -19.56 14.24
C LYS A 245 1.78 -18.67 13.30
N TYR A 246 2.11 -17.38 13.26
CA TYR A 246 1.51 -16.39 12.38
C TYR A 246 1.67 -16.78 10.90
N GLN A 247 2.86 -17.19 10.47
CA GLN A 247 3.11 -17.64 9.09
C GLN A 247 2.26 -18.85 8.69
N ARG A 248 1.97 -19.79 9.62
CA ARG A 248 1.04 -20.89 9.34
C ARG A 248 -0.38 -20.41 9.09
N THR A 249 -0.84 -19.40 9.83
CA THR A 249 -2.14 -18.78 9.60
C THR A 249 -2.17 -18.09 8.23
N LEU A 250 -1.14 -17.32 7.88
CA LEU A 250 -1.03 -16.70 6.55
C LEU A 250 -1.05 -17.73 5.42
N GLN A 251 -0.34 -18.84 5.58
CA GLN A 251 -0.35 -19.93 4.60
C GLN A 251 -1.75 -20.56 4.48
N HIS A 252 -2.45 -20.81 5.59
CA HIS A 252 -3.80 -21.37 5.57
C HIS A 252 -4.81 -20.47 4.84
N LEU A 253 -4.76 -19.15 5.09
CA LEU A 253 -5.61 -18.19 4.37
C LEU A 253 -5.23 -18.09 2.89
N THR A 254 -3.94 -18.13 2.59
CA THR A 254 -3.44 -18.20 1.20
C THR A 254 -4.00 -19.43 0.49
N ASP A 255 -3.95 -20.60 1.09
CA ASP A 255 -4.46 -21.84 0.50
C ASP A 255 -5.98 -21.76 0.25
N SER A 256 -6.72 -21.12 1.16
CA SER A 256 -8.17 -20.89 1.00
C SER A 256 -8.47 -19.98 -0.19
N ILE A 257 -7.73 -18.88 -0.35
CA ILE A 257 -7.83 -17.98 -1.51
C ILE A 257 -7.50 -18.72 -2.81
N ARG A 258 -6.40 -19.48 -2.81
CA ARG A 258 -5.92 -20.23 -3.99
C ARG A 258 -6.88 -21.34 -4.41
N GLY A 259 -7.67 -21.88 -3.48
CA GLY A 259 -8.77 -22.81 -3.79
C GLY A 259 -9.87 -22.21 -4.66
N SER A 260 -10.07 -20.89 -4.58
CA SER A 260 -11.07 -20.14 -5.36
C SER A 260 -10.49 -19.36 -6.54
N ASN A 261 -9.24 -18.92 -6.45
CA ASN A 261 -8.53 -18.17 -7.48
C ASN A 261 -7.03 -18.49 -7.39
N ALA A 262 -6.57 -19.40 -8.24
CA ALA A 262 -5.23 -19.96 -8.16
C ALA A 262 -4.12 -18.95 -8.47
N ASP A 263 -4.42 -17.87 -9.21
CA ASP A 263 -3.40 -16.99 -9.79
C ASP A 263 -3.25 -15.65 -9.06
N VAL A 264 -4.30 -15.17 -8.36
CA VAL A 264 -4.29 -13.86 -7.70
C VAL A 264 -3.11 -13.69 -6.73
N PRO A 265 -2.32 -12.60 -6.80
CA PRO A 265 -1.29 -12.34 -5.82
C PRO A 265 -1.85 -12.19 -4.40
N VAL A 266 -1.09 -12.64 -3.41
CA VAL A 266 -1.46 -12.54 -1.98
C VAL A 266 -0.38 -11.76 -1.25
N PHE A 267 -0.77 -10.75 -0.48
CA PHE A 267 0.13 -9.87 0.25
C PHE A 267 0.13 -10.20 1.73
N TRP A 268 1.34 -10.36 2.29
CA TRP A 268 1.58 -10.75 3.68
C TRP A 268 2.25 -9.59 4.41
N GLU A 269 1.57 -9.05 5.41
CA GLU A 269 2.17 -8.10 6.34
C GLU A 269 3.12 -8.82 7.33
N PRO A 270 4.16 -8.15 7.85
CA PRO A 270 4.77 -8.57 9.11
C PRO A 270 3.75 -8.48 10.26
N ASN A 271 3.99 -9.17 11.37
CA ASN A 271 3.20 -8.85 12.57
C ASN A 271 3.47 -7.39 12.98
N VAL A 272 2.46 -6.70 13.51
CA VAL A 272 2.50 -5.23 13.64
C VAL A 272 3.51 -4.71 14.66
N THR A 273 4.16 -5.57 15.48
CA THR A 273 5.30 -5.10 16.29
C THR A 273 6.45 -4.52 15.44
N TRP A 274 6.39 -4.77 14.13
CA TRP A 274 7.08 -4.04 13.07
C TRP A 274 6.99 -2.51 13.20
N ASN A 275 5.82 -1.95 13.50
CA ASN A 275 5.61 -0.50 13.62
C ASN A 275 6.40 0.08 14.81
N GLU A 276 6.64 -0.71 15.86
CA GLU A 276 7.57 -0.39 16.94
C GLU A 276 9.01 -0.85 16.67
N THR A 277 9.34 -1.06 15.40
CA THR A 277 10.67 -1.37 14.84
C THR A 277 11.20 -2.78 15.10
N MET A 278 10.35 -3.72 15.52
CA MET A 278 10.79 -5.11 15.71
C MET A 278 10.98 -5.81 14.35
N PRO A 279 12.03 -6.63 14.17
CA PRO A 279 12.24 -7.33 12.91
C PRO A 279 11.25 -8.48 12.72
N SER A 280 10.82 -8.70 11.47
CA SER A 280 10.03 -9.86 11.08
C SER A 280 10.90 -11.09 10.83
N SER A 281 10.48 -12.23 11.38
CA SER A 281 11.07 -13.56 11.15
C SER A 281 10.34 -14.38 10.07
N LEU A 282 9.37 -13.79 9.37
CA LEU A 282 8.70 -14.45 8.24
C LEU A 282 9.71 -14.97 7.21
N GLY A 283 9.49 -16.19 6.73
CA GLY A 283 10.36 -16.87 5.77
C GLY A 283 11.71 -17.32 6.32
N ALA A 284 12.01 -17.13 7.62
CA ALA A 284 13.22 -17.69 8.22
C ALA A 284 13.05 -19.19 8.52
N ASN A 285 11.90 -19.57 9.09
CA ASN A 285 11.54 -20.97 9.31
C ASN A 285 10.02 -21.13 9.55
N PRO A 286 9.26 -21.74 8.63
CA PRO A 286 9.73 -22.28 7.35
C PRO A 286 10.00 -21.16 6.33
N PRO A 287 10.79 -21.43 5.27
CA PRO A 287 10.83 -20.57 4.08
C PRO A 287 9.44 -20.39 3.46
N ILE A 288 9.21 -19.24 2.83
CA ILE A 288 7.99 -19.01 2.04
C ILE A 288 8.20 -19.63 0.65
N THR A 289 7.39 -20.63 0.31
CA THR A 289 7.48 -21.35 -0.98
C THR A 289 6.26 -21.14 -1.87
N SER A 290 5.22 -20.49 -1.35
CA SER A 290 4.02 -20.15 -2.13
C SER A 290 4.39 -19.14 -3.23
N PRO A 291 3.95 -19.35 -4.49
CA PRO A 291 4.18 -18.39 -5.57
C PRO A 291 3.28 -17.16 -5.41
N ASN A 292 3.61 -16.08 -6.11
CA ASN A 292 2.80 -14.85 -6.15
C ASN A 292 2.48 -14.30 -4.74
N ILE A 293 3.49 -14.30 -3.86
CA ILE A 293 3.43 -13.64 -2.55
C ILE A 293 4.12 -12.28 -2.67
N GLY A 294 3.50 -11.24 -2.14
CA GLY A 294 4.11 -9.93 -1.90
C GLY A 294 4.26 -9.67 -0.40
N PHE A 295 5.29 -8.91 -0.01
CA PHE A 295 5.47 -8.43 1.35
C PHE A 295 4.88 -7.03 1.48
N ALA A 296 4.06 -6.82 2.51
CA ALA A 296 3.28 -5.60 2.71
C ALA A 296 3.59 -4.93 4.07
N PRO A 297 4.77 -4.31 4.25
CA PRO A 297 5.07 -3.60 5.48
C PRO A 297 4.42 -2.20 5.50
N HIS A 298 4.17 -1.68 6.70
CA HIS A 298 3.91 -0.26 6.92
C HIS A 298 5.22 0.51 7.23
N ASP A 299 5.25 1.82 6.99
CA ASP A 299 6.39 2.70 7.30
C ASP A 299 5.95 3.97 8.03
N TYR A 300 5.50 3.81 9.27
CA TYR A 300 5.13 4.92 10.15
C TYR A 300 6.31 5.47 10.96
N CYS A 301 6.28 6.77 11.22
CA CYS A 301 7.11 7.38 12.26
C CYS A 301 6.38 7.34 13.61
N VAL A 302 6.91 6.60 14.58
CA VAL A 302 6.31 6.46 15.93
C VAL A 302 6.10 7.82 16.61
N PRO A 303 7.10 8.73 16.71
CA PRO A 303 6.89 10.08 17.22
C PRO A 303 5.75 10.87 16.57
N SER A 304 5.61 10.78 15.24
CA SER A 304 4.54 11.47 14.50
C SER A 304 3.16 10.90 14.88
N GLN A 305 3.01 9.57 14.87
CA GLN A 305 1.76 8.92 15.31
C GLN A 305 1.43 9.26 16.77
N LEU A 306 2.42 9.27 17.67
CA LEU A 306 2.19 9.66 19.08
C LEU A 306 1.77 11.13 19.21
N ALA A 307 2.24 12.03 18.34
CA ALA A 307 1.79 13.42 18.33
C ALA A 307 0.34 13.54 17.82
N ILE A 308 -0.02 12.79 16.78
CA ILE A 308 -1.38 12.75 16.21
C ILE A 308 -2.38 12.23 17.24
N TYR A 309 -2.13 11.04 17.81
CA TYR A 309 -3.12 10.31 18.61
C TYR A 309 -3.04 10.57 20.12
N LEU A 310 -1.85 10.89 20.65
CA LEU A 310 -1.66 11.13 22.09
C LEU A 310 -1.25 12.58 22.41
N HIS A 311 -1.17 13.45 21.40
CA HIS A 311 -0.79 14.86 21.56
C HIS A 311 0.57 15.05 22.24
N LEU A 312 1.51 14.13 22.00
CA LEU A 312 2.89 14.28 22.44
C LEU A 312 3.63 15.36 21.63
N PRO A 313 4.77 15.89 22.12
CA PRO A 313 5.46 16.99 21.47
C PRO A 313 6.03 16.63 20.08
N LEU A 314 5.68 17.43 19.06
CA LEU A 314 6.18 17.31 17.67
C LEU A 314 7.72 17.31 17.56
N ALA A 315 8.43 17.93 18.52
CA ALA A 315 9.90 17.96 18.51
C ALA A 315 10.55 16.55 18.52
N LEU A 316 9.80 15.51 18.90
CA LEU A 316 10.25 14.12 18.86
C LEU A 316 10.37 13.56 17.42
N GLU A 317 9.76 14.21 16.42
CA GLU A 317 9.86 13.82 15.00
C GLU A 317 11.29 13.93 14.45
N ALA A 318 12.19 14.65 15.15
CA ALA A 318 13.61 14.68 14.84
C ALA A 318 14.26 13.27 14.80
N PHE A 319 13.63 12.26 15.41
CA PHE A 319 14.07 10.86 15.39
C PHE A 319 13.45 10.03 14.25
N CYS A 320 12.47 10.54 13.49
CA CYS A 320 11.76 9.79 12.45
C CYS A 320 12.72 9.19 11.43
N GLY A 321 13.69 9.96 10.93
CA GLY A 321 14.65 9.48 9.93
C GLY A 321 15.41 8.25 10.41
N VAL A 322 16.00 8.29 11.60
CA VAL A 322 16.76 7.14 12.15
C VAL A 322 15.87 5.94 12.44
N GLN A 323 14.63 6.17 12.91
CA GLN A 323 13.68 5.10 13.16
C GLN A 323 13.21 4.42 11.87
N GLN A 324 12.84 5.20 10.85
CA GLN A 324 12.41 4.66 9.56
C GLN A 324 13.58 3.99 8.83
N ASP A 325 14.81 4.46 9.00
CA ASP A 325 16.01 3.76 8.51
C ASP A 325 16.11 2.32 9.04
N LYS A 326 15.68 2.08 10.28
CA LYS A 326 15.59 0.74 10.86
C LYS A 326 14.49 -0.09 10.19
N THR A 327 13.33 0.49 9.89
CA THR A 327 12.26 -0.15 9.11
C THR A 327 12.79 -0.60 7.75
N TRP A 328 13.46 0.28 7.01
CA TRP A 328 14.03 -0.04 5.70
C TRP A 328 15.16 -1.08 5.76
N SER A 329 15.97 -1.09 6.82
CA SER A 329 16.94 -2.17 7.06
C SER A 329 16.26 -3.52 7.30
N ASN A 330 15.11 -3.53 7.98
CA ASN A 330 14.32 -4.76 8.14
C ASN A 330 13.72 -5.21 6.79
N VAL A 331 13.29 -4.29 5.93
CA VAL A 331 12.84 -4.60 4.55
C VAL A 331 13.98 -5.23 3.75
N ASP A 332 15.19 -4.68 3.83
CA ASP A 332 16.38 -5.24 3.15
C ASP A 332 16.69 -6.67 3.66
N SER A 333 16.59 -6.89 4.97
CA SER A 333 16.78 -8.21 5.59
C SER A 333 15.74 -9.22 5.13
N PHE A 334 14.46 -8.82 5.04
CA PHE A 334 13.39 -9.66 4.49
C PHE A 334 13.66 -9.99 3.02
N THR A 335 13.90 -8.96 2.21
CA THR A 335 14.13 -9.09 0.75
C THR A 335 15.31 -10.01 0.45
N LYS A 336 16.44 -9.83 1.16
CA LYS A 336 17.61 -10.70 1.02
C LYS A 336 17.33 -12.15 1.38
N ARG A 337 16.44 -12.39 2.35
CA ARG A 337 16.12 -13.73 2.85
C ARG A 337 15.14 -14.47 1.94
N THR A 338 14.17 -13.76 1.38
CA THR A 338 13.01 -14.38 0.71
C THR A 338 12.99 -14.18 -0.80
N GLY A 339 13.61 -13.12 -1.32
CA GLY A 339 13.53 -12.75 -2.73
C GLY A 339 12.11 -12.38 -3.19
N ILE A 340 11.22 -12.01 -2.26
CA ILE A 340 9.82 -11.64 -2.49
C ILE A 340 9.70 -10.11 -2.74
N PRO A 341 8.82 -9.64 -3.64
CA PRO A 341 8.62 -8.21 -3.87
C PRO A 341 7.99 -7.54 -2.64
N THR A 342 8.31 -6.26 -2.44
CA THR A 342 7.75 -5.45 -1.35
C THR A 342 6.88 -4.31 -1.92
N LEU A 343 5.77 -4.02 -1.26
CA LEU A 343 4.91 -2.86 -1.47
C LEU A 343 4.63 -2.25 -0.10
N VAL A 344 4.99 -0.99 0.13
CA VAL A 344 4.64 -0.32 1.40
C VAL A 344 3.15 0.01 1.39
N THR A 345 2.34 -0.73 2.13
CA THR A 345 0.88 -0.64 2.04
C THR A 345 0.29 0.54 2.82
N GLU A 346 1.03 1.09 3.80
CA GLU A 346 0.66 2.32 4.50
C GLU A 346 1.85 3.15 5.00
N PHE A 347 1.70 4.47 4.94
CA PHE A 347 2.57 5.47 5.57
C PHE A 347 1.91 6.87 5.54
N GLY A 348 2.46 7.81 6.32
CA GLY A 348 2.21 9.25 6.18
C GLY A 348 1.18 9.83 7.15
N ASP A 349 -0.08 9.40 7.09
CA ASP A 349 -1.18 9.84 7.98
C ASP A 349 -1.34 11.37 8.09
N GLY A 350 -1.27 12.05 6.94
CA GLY A 350 -1.40 13.51 6.87
C GLY A 350 -0.16 14.31 7.29
N ASP A 351 0.85 13.71 7.92
CA ASP A 351 2.08 14.40 8.30
C ASP A 351 3.03 14.53 7.10
N SER A 352 3.08 15.73 6.52
CA SER A 352 3.96 16.01 5.38
C SER A 352 5.45 16.01 5.73
N THR A 353 5.85 16.07 7.00
CA THR A 353 7.27 16.14 7.38
C THR A 353 7.99 14.81 7.22
N VAL A 354 7.26 13.69 7.27
CA VAL A 354 7.82 12.33 7.24
C VAL A 354 7.80 11.67 5.86
N LEU A 355 7.00 12.18 4.91
CA LEU A 355 6.79 11.56 3.59
C LEU A 355 8.09 11.36 2.80
N SER A 356 9.04 12.29 2.93
CA SER A 356 10.33 12.21 2.23
C SER A 356 11.19 11.03 2.70
N ASN A 357 11.02 10.57 3.95
CA ASN A 357 11.75 9.41 4.48
C ASN A 357 11.32 8.13 3.73
N THR A 358 10.01 7.92 3.59
CA THR A 358 9.47 6.77 2.86
C THR A 358 9.74 6.89 1.36
N THR A 359 9.34 7.99 0.72
CA THR A 359 9.42 8.12 -0.75
C THR A 359 10.85 8.04 -1.28
N SER A 360 11.84 8.59 -0.57
CA SER A 360 13.24 8.52 -1.00
C SER A 360 13.80 7.10 -0.85
N ARG A 361 13.50 6.41 0.26
CA ARG A 361 13.98 5.03 0.50
C ARG A 361 13.28 3.99 -0.36
N ALA A 362 12.03 4.25 -0.72
CA ALA A 362 11.28 3.49 -1.70
C ALA A 362 11.91 3.63 -3.10
N ASP A 363 12.22 4.86 -3.54
CA ASP A 363 12.89 5.13 -4.83
C ASP A 363 14.27 4.43 -4.93
N GLU A 364 15.06 4.46 -3.86
CA GLU A 364 16.37 3.77 -3.78
C GLU A 364 16.29 2.25 -4.03
N ARG A 365 15.14 1.65 -3.72
CA ARG A 365 14.91 0.19 -3.82
C ARG A 365 13.96 -0.17 -4.96
N PHE A 366 13.43 0.81 -5.68
CA PHE A 366 12.37 0.63 -6.66
C PHE A 366 11.15 -0.09 -6.06
N ILE A 367 10.76 0.29 -4.83
CA ILE A 367 9.63 -0.25 -4.09
C ILE A 367 8.44 0.70 -4.21
N GLY A 368 7.25 0.15 -4.47
CA GLY A 368 6.00 0.92 -4.52
C GLY A 368 5.45 1.27 -3.14
N TRP A 369 4.42 2.12 -3.10
CA TRP A 369 3.78 2.52 -1.86
C TRP A 369 2.32 2.96 -2.03
N GLN A 370 1.56 2.90 -0.94
CA GLN A 370 0.17 3.36 -0.81
C GLN A 370 0.04 4.27 0.42
N TYR A 371 -0.26 5.55 0.18
CA TYR A 371 -0.34 6.58 1.22
C TYR A 371 -1.62 6.46 2.07
N TRP A 372 -1.51 6.65 3.38
CA TRP A 372 -2.65 6.76 4.29
C TRP A 372 -3.01 8.25 4.52
N ALA A 373 -4.17 8.76 4.11
CA ALA A 373 -5.23 8.11 3.33
C ALA A 373 -5.93 9.09 2.37
N PHE A 374 -6.77 8.53 1.48
CA PHE A 374 -7.60 9.26 0.52
C PHE A 374 -9.09 9.02 0.80
N ALA A 375 -9.83 10.12 0.96
CA ALA A 375 -11.28 10.13 1.04
C ALA A 375 -11.88 10.72 -0.25
N SER A 376 -12.99 10.14 -0.69
CA SER A 376 -13.73 10.58 -1.88
C SER A 376 -14.25 12.03 -1.77
N GLY A 377 -14.34 12.72 -2.91
CA GLY A 377 -15.09 13.97 -3.04
C GLY A 377 -14.29 15.26 -2.89
N SER A 378 -12.97 15.18 -2.68
CA SER A 378 -12.09 16.35 -2.74
C SER A 378 -10.69 15.99 -3.25
N ASP A 379 -9.94 17.00 -3.68
CA ASP A 379 -8.53 16.84 -4.10
C ASP A 379 -7.60 17.28 -2.95
N PRO A 380 -7.06 16.33 -2.17
CA PRO A 380 -6.17 16.62 -1.05
C PRO A 380 -4.72 16.93 -1.49
N PHE A 381 -4.39 16.79 -2.78
CA PHE A 381 -3.01 16.85 -3.28
C PHE A 381 -2.57 18.26 -3.71
N LYS A 382 -3.37 19.28 -3.42
CA LYS A 382 -3.02 20.68 -3.75
C LYS A 382 -1.98 21.30 -2.80
N GLY A 383 -1.63 20.61 -1.71
CA GLY A 383 -0.74 21.11 -0.65
C GLY A 383 0.63 20.42 -0.60
N THR A 384 1.27 20.50 0.57
CA THR A 384 2.61 19.92 0.84
C THR A 384 2.66 18.41 0.71
N ILE A 385 1.55 17.72 0.99
CA ILE A 385 1.38 16.28 0.77
C ILE A 385 1.53 15.97 -0.73
N GLY A 386 0.72 16.62 -1.58
CA GLY A 386 0.78 16.37 -3.02
C GLY A 386 2.08 16.80 -3.68
N GLN A 387 2.77 17.83 -3.16
CA GLN A 387 4.13 18.18 -3.62
C GLN A 387 5.11 16.99 -3.53
N GLN A 388 4.93 16.09 -2.55
CA GLN A 388 5.81 14.94 -2.34
C GLN A 388 5.28 13.66 -3.00
N LEU A 389 3.96 13.47 -3.04
CA LEU A 389 3.32 12.24 -3.52
C LEU A 389 2.98 12.26 -5.03
N VAL A 390 2.73 13.43 -5.63
CA VAL A 390 2.44 13.55 -7.06
C VAL A 390 3.75 13.66 -7.85
N ARG A 391 4.27 12.50 -8.26
CA ARG A 391 5.64 12.34 -8.76
C ARG A 391 5.68 12.00 -10.25
N THR A 392 6.80 12.33 -10.88
CA THR A 392 7.19 11.70 -12.15
C THR A 392 7.88 10.40 -11.84
N TYR A 393 7.42 9.27 -12.38
CA TYR A 393 7.96 7.94 -12.09
C TYR A 393 7.62 6.90 -13.18
N PRO A 394 8.45 5.85 -13.36
CA PRO A 394 8.23 4.79 -14.34
C PRO A 394 7.20 3.78 -13.82
N ARG A 395 5.94 3.94 -14.23
CA ARG A 395 4.83 3.04 -13.86
C ARG A 395 5.05 1.61 -14.36
N ALA A 396 5.61 1.46 -15.56
CA ALA A 396 5.96 0.15 -16.10
C ALA A 396 7.24 0.26 -16.96
N THR A 397 8.23 -0.58 -16.68
CA THR A 397 9.53 -0.57 -17.37
C THR A 397 9.70 -1.83 -18.21
N ALA A 398 9.95 -1.64 -19.52
CA ALA A 398 10.33 -2.70 -20.46
C ALA A 398 11.79 -3.13 -20.25
N GLY A 399 12.11 -3.59 -19.04
CA GLY A 399 13.48 -3.77 -18.60
C GLY A 399 13.62 -4.10 -17.13
N THR A 400 14.88 -4.13 -16.68
CA THR A 400 15.25 -4.22 -15.26
C THR A 400 15.60 -2.81 -14.77
N PRO A 401 14.87 -2.23 -13.81
CA PRO A 401 15.23 -0.96 -13.17
C PRO A 401 16.65 -1.00 -12.59
N ASP A 402 17.41 0.09 -12.71
CA ASP A 402 18.76 0.22 -12.12
C ASP A 402 18.81 1.33 -11.09
N SER A 403 18.54 2.58 -11.49
CA SER A 403 18.52 3.70 -10.55
C SER A 403 17.50 4.76 -10.94
N MET A 404 16.93 5.42 -9.93
CA MET A 404 15.92 6.44 -10.08
C MET A 404 16.13 7.56 -9.07
N ILE A 405 15.77 8.78 -9.45
CA ILE A 405 15.63 9.91 -8.52
C ILE A 405 14.54 10.86 -9.02
N TYR A 406 13.75 11.36 -8.08
CA TYR A 406 12.81 12.46 -8.31
C TYR A 406 12.98 13.54 -7.24
N ASN A 407 13.16 14.78 -7.67
CA ASN A 407 13.22 15.94 -6.78
C ASN A 407 11.84 16.61 -6.66
N ALA A 408 11.16 16.39 -5.54
CA ALA A 408 9.84 16.96 -5.27
C ALA A 408 9.79 18.50 -5.26
N ALA A 409 10.91 19.18 -5.01
CA ALA A 409 10.93 20.65 -4.95
C ALA A 409 10.86 21.30 -6.34
N ASN A 410 11.43 20.66 -7.37
CA ASN A 410 11.57 21.26 -8.70
C ASN A 410 11.12 20.37 -9.87
N GLY A 411 10.78 19.10 -9.62
CA GLY A 411 10.36 18.14 -10.63
C GLY A 411 11.48 17.49 -11.42
N ASP A 412 12.76 17.71 -11.08
CA ASP A 412 13.83 17.06 -11.82
C ASP A 412 13.79 15.54 -11.59
N PHE A 413 13.72 14.79 -12.68
CA PHE A 413 13.63 13.33 -12.69
C PHE A 413 14.75 12.74 -13.55
N ALA A 414 15.37 11.66 -13.06
CA ALA A 414 16.26 10.84 -13.85
C ALA A 414 16.04 9.36 -13.53
N TYR A 415 16.05 8.53 -14.57
CA TYR A 415 15.86 7.09 -14.45
C TYR A 415 16.73 6.32 -15.44
N ARG A 416 17.34 5.22 -14.97
CA ARG A 416 18.08 4.28 -15.81
C ARG A 416 17.56 2.86 -15.63
N TYR A 417 17.48 2.14 -16.73
CA TYR A 417 17.11 0.73 -16.75
C TYR A 417 17.85 -0.03 -17.85
N LEU A 418 17.97 -1.35 -17.69
CA LEU A 418 18.48 -2.25 -18.71
C LEU A 418 17.31 -2.86 -19.49
N PRO A 419 17.20 -2.67 -20.82
CA PRO A 419 16.10 -3.22 -21.61
C PRO A 419 15.97 -4.74 -21.52
N ARG A 420 14.72 -5.22 -21.45
CA ARG A 420 14.33 -6.64 -21.58
C ARG A 420 13.25 -6.77 -22.66
N PRO A 421 13.09 -7.96 -23.28
CA PRO A 421 11.97 -8.18 -24.20
C PRO A 421 10.63 -7.88 -23.53
N SER A 422 9.82 -7.06 -24.17
CA SER A 422 8.49 -6.64 -23.70
C SER A 422 7.58 -6.42 -24.90
N ALA A 423 6.29 -6.68 -24.73
CA ALA A 423 5.26 -6.41 -25.74
C ALA A 423 4.76 -4.95 -25.74
N ALA A 424 5.16 -4.15 -24.75
CA ALA A 424 4.79 -2.75 -24.60
C ALA A 424 6.01 -1.87 -24.23
N PRO A 425 6.01 -0.57 -24.56
CA PRO A 425 7.09 0.33 -24.19
C PRO A 425 7.14 0.57 -22.68
N THR A 426 8.25 1.16 -22.22
CA THR A 426 8.33 1.76 -20.89
C THR A 426 7.38 2.95 -20.82
N GLU A 427 6.64 3.07 -19.72
CA GLU A 427 5.68 4.14 -19.44
C GLU A 427 6.09 4.91 -18.19
N ILE A 428 6.24 6.23 -18.32
CA ILE A 428 6.62 7.13 -17.23
C ILE A 428 5.49 8.15 -17.04
N ALA A 429 4.81 8.11 -15.90
CA ALA A 429 3.87 9.16 -15.53
C ALA A 429 4.64 10.46 -15.26
N VAL A 430 4.07 11.58 -15.69
CA VAL A 430 4.63 12.92 -15.50
C VAL A 430 3.76 13.68 -14.51
N SER A 431 4.35 14.18 -13.43
CA SER A 431 3.63 14.97 -12.41
C SER A 431 2.91 16.17 -13.04
N ASP A 432 1.60 16.28 -12.83
CA ASP A 432 0.81 17.42 -13.30
C ASP A 432 1.02 18.69 -12.44
N LEU A 433 1.67 18.56 -11.28
CA LEU A 433 2.00 19.67 -10.39
C LEU A 433 3.40 20.24 -10.63
N ALA A 434 4.37 19.38 -10.99
CA ALA A 434 5.78 19.77 -11.00
C ALA A 434 6.18 20.64 -12.19
N TYR A 435 5.42 20.65 -13.29
CA TYR A 435 5.81 21.29 -14.56
C TYR A 435 4.76 22.31 -15.08
N PRO A 436 4.55 23.44 -14.39
CA PRO A 436 3.50 24.41 -14.74
C PRO A 436 3.66 25.06 -16.13
N SER A 437 4.87 25.02 -16.69
CA SER A 437 5.19 25.54 -18.03
C SER A 437 5.51 24.43 -19.04
N GLY A 438 5.09 23.20 -18.76
CA GLY A 438 5.48 22.00 -19.50
C GLY A 438 6.86 21.47 -19.08
N TYR A 439 7.24 20.33 -19.66
CA TYR A 439 8.47 19.60 -19.37
C TYR A 439 9.26 19.30 -20.65
N THR A 440 10.54 19.01 -20.49
CA THR A 440 11.40 18.45 -21.54
C THR A 440 11.76 17.01 -21.21
N VAL A 441 11.98 16.19 -22.24
CA VAL A 441 12.44 14.80 -22.11
C VAL A 441 13.74 14.64 -22.88
N GLN A 442 14.72 14.00 -22.27
CA GLN A 442 15.94 13.55 -22.93
C GLN A 442 16.11 12.06 -22.71
N VAL A 443 16.34 11.30 -23.78
CA VAL A 443 16.57 9.86 -23.71
C VAL A 443 17.90 9.54 -24.37
N THR A 444 18.72 8.74 -23.70
CA THR A 444 19.93 8.13 -24.26
C THR A 444 19.73 6.62 -24.34
N GLY A 445 20.06 6.00 -25.48
CA GLY A 445 19.86 4.57 -25.71
C GLY A 445 18.43 4.16 -26.07
N GLY A 446 17.54 5.13 -26.36
CA GLY A 446 16.16 4.89 -26.75
C GLY A 446 15.50 6.14 -27.33
N GLN A 447 14.23 6.01 -27.72
CA GLN A 447 13.41 7.05 -28.32
C GLN A 447 12.13 7.30 -27.52
N VAL A 448 11.74 8.57 -27.41
CA VAL A 448 10.41 8.96 -26.95
C VAL A 448 9.40 8.71 -28.07
N THR A 449 8.35 7.95 -27.78
CA THR A 449 7.30 7.61 -28.75
C THR A 449 5.97 8.31 -28.47
N SER A 450 5.82 8.95 -27.31
CA SER A 450 4.64 9.74 -26.95
C SER A 450 4.67 11.13 -27.60
N PRO A 451 3.51 11.77 -27.84
CA PRO A 451 3.45 13.17 -28.22
C PRO A 451 4.08 14.09 -27.17
N ALA A 452 4.51 15.29 -27.59
CA ALA A 452 4.99 16.32 -26.67
C ALA A 452 3.90 16.74 -25.67
N GLY A 453 4.25 16.84 -24.39
CA GLY A 453 3.32 17.25 -23.33
C GLY A 453 2.35 16.16 -22.88
N ALA A 454 2.53 14.90 -23.29
CA ALA A 454 1.70 13.79 -22.84
C ALA A 454 1.82 13.55 -21.31
N PRO A 455 0.71 13.24 -20.61
CA PRO A 455 0.76 12.92 -19.18
C PRO A 455 1.53 11.62 -18.87
N VAL A 456 1.71 10.77 -19.89
CA VAL A 456 2.54 9.57 -19.84
C VAL A 456 3.54 9.62 -20.98
N VAL A 457 4.82 9.58 -20.66
CA VAL A 457 5.92 9.48 -21.62
C VAL A 457 6.17 8.01 -21.93
N THR A 458 6.12 7.64 -23.21
CA THR A 458 6.48 6.28 -23.66
C THR A 458 7.89 6.26 -24.24
N VAL A 459 8.68 5.27 -23.84
CA VAL A 459 10.09 5.11 -24.26
C VAL A 459 10.31 3.71 -24.82
N THR A 460 10.92 3.64 -26.00
CA THR A 460 11.39 2.40 -26.62
C THR A 460 12.91 2.38 -26.65
N ALA A 461 13.54 1.26 -26.30
CA ALA A 461 14.99 1.12 -26.35
C ALA A 461 15.49 0.98 -27.79
N ASP A 462 16.64 1.57 -28.11
CA ASP A 462 17.30 1.42 -29.42
C ASP A 462 17.96 0.04 -29.58
N GLY A 463 18.23 -0.65 -28.46
CA GLY A 463 18.90 -1.94 -28.43
C GLY A 463 18.98 -2.51 -27.01
N THR A 464 20.01 -3.32 -26.74
CA THR A 464 20.19 -4.02 -25.45
C THR A 464 21.02 -3.23 -24.42
N GLY A 465 21.56 -2.06 -24.80
CA GLY A 465 22.31 -1.20 -23.90
C GLY A 465 21.39 -0.46 -22.92
N PRO A 466 21.91 0.08 -21.80
CA PRO A 466 21.11 0.82 -20.83
C PRO A 466 20.39 2.02 -21.47
N VAL A 467 19.15 2.25 -21.04
CA VAL A 467 18.37 3.44 -21.39
C VAL A 467 18.40 4.39 -20.20
N THR A 468 18.72 5.65 -20.46
CA THR A 468 18.64 6.72 -19.46
C THR A 468 17.64 7.76 -19.91
N VAL A 469 16.69 8.09 -19.04
CA VAL A 469 15.64 9.09 -19.26
C VAL A 469 15.80 10.21 -18.25
N HIS A 470 15.77 11.46 -18.75
CA HIS A 470 15.64 12.65 -17.92
C HIS A 470 14.35 13.39 -18.27
N ILE A 471 13.60 13.81 -17.26
CA ILE A 471 12.41 14.65 -17.39
C ILE A 471 12.56 15.84 -16.44
N GLN A 472 12.46 17.05 -16.97
CA GLN A 472 12.65 18.26 -16.17
C GLN A 472 11.88 19.47 -16.72
N ARG A 473 11.85 20.55 -15.94
CA ARG A 473 11.37 21.85 -16.43
C ARG A 473 12.28 22.39 -17.54
N PRO A 474 11.75 23.10 -18.56
CA PRO A 474 12.57 23.84 -19.50
C PRO A 474 13.54 24.79 -18.78
N GLY A 475 14.83 24.70 -19.12
CA GLY A 475 15.89 25.51 -18.49
C GLY A 475 16.47 24.95 -17.18
N SER A 476 15.94 23.84 -16.66
CA SER A 476 16.59 23.10 -15.57
C SER A 476 17.84 22.36 -16.07
N ALA A 477 18.86 22.26 -15.22
CA ALA A 477 20.03 21.42 -15.46
C ALA A 477 19.70 19.91 -15.37
N GLY A 478 18.54 19.56 -14.82
CA GLY A 478 18.10 18.17 -14.63
C GLY A 478 18.76 17.49 -13.44
N ALA A 479 18.22 16.33 -13.07
CA ALA A 479 18.76 15.51 -11.99
C ALA A 479 19.98 14.70 -12.46
N GLN A 480 20.93 14.50 -11.54
CA GLN A 480 22.01 13.53 -11.72
C GLN A 480 21.57 12.19 -11.15
N LEU A 481 21.77 11.12 -11.92
CA LEU A 481 21.48 9.77 -11.44
C LEU A 481 22.38 9.41 -10.25
N PRO A 482 21.82 8.74 -9.22
CA PRO A 482 22.64 8.07 -8.22
C PRO A 482 23.61 7.07 -8.89
N ALA A 483 24.77 6.86 -8.28
CA ALA A 483 25.73 5.86 -8.72
C ALA A 483 25.06 4.47 -8.76
N SER A 484 25.33 3.68 -9.80
CA SER A 484 24.86 2.30 -9.90
C SER A 484 25.36 1.48 -8.71
N GLY A 485 24.48 0.83 -7.96
CA GLY A 485 24.86 -0.25 -7.03
C GLY A 485 24.95 0.07 -5.53
N SER A 486 24.16 1.00 -4.97
CA SER A 486 24.03 1.11 -3.50
C SER A 486 23.00 0.15 -2.88
N ALA A 487 22.25 -0.62 -3.69
CA ALA A 487 21.44 -1.72 -3.19
C ALA A 487 22.34 -2.92 -2.82
N GLY A 488 22.91 -2.88 -1.61
CA GLY A 488 23.38 -4.08 -0.90
C GLY A 488 24.88 -4.42 -0.98
N SER A 489 25.76 -3.59 -0.43
CA SER A 489 27.00 -4.08 0.22
C SER A 489 27.65 -3.03 1.12
N GLY A 490 27.00 -2.68 2.23
CA GLY A 490 27.67 -2.02 3.34
C GLY A 490 28.50 -3.02 4.14
N SER A 491 29.70 -3.37 3.66
CA SER A 491 30.72 -3.93 4.54
C SER A 491 31.24 -2.79 5.41
N ALA A 492 30.88 -2.82 6.70
CA ALA A 492 31.49 -1.97 7.70
C ALA A 492 32.95 -2.43 7.88
N ASP A 493 33.86 -1.84 7.12
CA ASP A 493 35.29 -1.95 7.38
C ASP A 493 35.70 -0.73 8.21
N SER A 494 35.94 -0.96 9.49
CA SER A 494 36.40 0.04 10.45
C SER A 494 37.84 0.42 10.15
N GLY A 495 38.05 1.44 9.33
CA GLY A 495 39.34 2.08 9.15
C GLY A 495 39.67 3.00 10.32
N SER A 496 40.47 2.51 11.28
CA SER A 496 41.13 3.34 12.28
C SER A 496 42.07 4.35 11.59
N ALA A 497 41.76 5.64 11.74
CA ALA A 497 42.65 6.71 11.30
C ALA A 497 43.68 6.99 12.39
N ASP A 498 44.91 6.54 12.14
CA ASP A 498 46.13 7.00 12.79
C ASP A 498 46.30 8.51 12.56
N SER A 499 46.25 9.29 13.65
CA SER A 499 46.71 10.68 13.66
C SER A 499 48.13 10.74 14.24
N GLY A 500 49.10 10.95 13.36
CA GLY A 500 50.49 11.14 13.73
C GLY A 500 50.83 12.53 14.27
N SER A 501 51.72 12.51 15.26
CA SER A 501 52.77 13.49 15.58
C SER A 501 52.39 14.74 16.41
N SER A 502 52.86 14.77 17.66
CA SER A 502 54.15 15.40 17.99
C SER A 502 54.44 15.40 19.51
N GLY A 503 55.73 15.27 19.88
CA GLY A 503 56.24 15.85 21.13
C GLY A 503 56.77 14.89 22.21
N SER A 504 58.00 14.40 21.99
CA SER A 504 59.13 14.41 22.95
C SER A 504 58.88 14.19 24.46
N GLY A 505 59.58 13.20 25.04
CA GLY A 505 60.12 13.33 26.40
C GLY A 505 60.15 12.07 27.28
N ALA A 506 61.33 11.44 27.31
CA ALA A 506 62.00 10.91 28.50
C ALA A 506 61.30 9.88 29.44
N SER A 507 61.93 8.69 29.47
CA SER A 507 62.35 7.92 30.66
C SER A 507 61.34 7.53 31.75
N GLY A 508 61.29 6.24 32.08
CA GLY A 508 60.78 5.82 33.40
C GLY A 508 60.41 4.35 33.52
N SER A 509 61.40 3.55 33.89
CA SER A 509 61.35 2.16 34.38
C SER A 509 60.27 1.80 35.41
N GLY A 510 59.82 0.54 35.32
CA GLY A 510 59.43 -0.33 36.44
C GLY A 510 57.95 -0.31 36.81
N LEU A 511 57.36 -1.34 37.42
CA LEU A 511 57.78 -2.67 37.85
C LEU A 511 56.53 -3.29 38.52
N PHE A 512 56.43 -4.63 38.54
CA PHE A 512 55.60 -5.48 39.42
C PHE A 512 54.06 -5.47 39.24
N SER A 513 53.48 -6.61 38.83
CA SER A 513 53.02 -7.77 39.65
C SER A 513 51.60 -7.56 40.17
N SER A 514 50.60 -8.29 39.68
CA SER A 514 50.26 -9.69 40.01
C SER A 514 49.26 -9.80 41.15
N LEU A 515 48.47 -10.88 41.05
CA LEU A 515 47.49 -11.44 42.00
C LEU A 515 46.03 -11.09 41.61
N SER A 516 45.28 -11.94 40.90
CA SER A 516 44.85 -13.33 41.15
C SER A 516 43.66 -13.46 42.10
N GLY A 517 42.59 -14.09 41.58
CA GLY A 517 41.56 -14.82 42.32
C GLY A 517 40.53 -13.94 43.04
N GLY A 518 39.23 -14.22 43.03
CA GLY A 518 38.50 -15.40 42.61
C GLY A 518 37.16 -15.44 43.37
N SER A 519 36.17 -16.04 42.71
CA SER A 519 34.97 -16.69 43.27
C SER A 519 33.89 -15.89 44.02
N SER A 520 32.69 -16.02 43.42
CA SER A 520 31.38 -16.33 44.03
C SER A 520 30.70 -15.30 44.95
N SER A 521 29.63 -14.71 44.43
CA SER A 521 28.24 -14.88 44.90
C SER A 521 27.30 -14.52 43.77
#